data_AF-A0A526VG66-F1
#
_entry.id   AF-A0A526VG66-F1
#
_cell.length_a   1.000
_cell.length_b   1.000
_cell.length_c   1.000
_cell.angle_alpha   90.00
_cell.angle_beta   90.00
_cell.angle_gamma   90.00
#
_symmetry.space_group_name_H-M   'P 1'
#
loop_
_entity.id
_entity.type
_entity.pdbx_description
1 polymer ?
#
loop_
_entity_poly.entity_id
_entity_poly.type
_entity_poly.pdbx_seq_one_letter_code
_entity_poly.pdbx_strand_id
1 'polypeptide(L)'
;HAAAQLHEGAGTSGIYHLAGTGEANWSGFARHILDTSRVLGGPWARVRDIATMDYPTKARRPANSRLSSAKFAAAFGWNAPEWRQSTEAVVRRLLAGEPKQALTA
;
A
#
# COMPACT_ATOMS: atom_id res chain seq x y z
N HIS A 1 -10.63 5.75 -16.64
CA HIS A 1 -10.21 5.52 -15.24
C HIS A 1 -11.28 4.65 -14.57
N ALA A 2 -10.96 3.69 -13.70
CA ALA A 2 -11.96 2.78 -13.08
C ALA A 2 -13.14 3.52 -12.41
N ALA A 3 -12.89 4.73 -11.88
CA ALA A 3 -13.92 5.62 -11.34
C ALA A 3 -14.98 6.05 -12.39
N ALA A 4 -14.59 6.24 -13.66
CA ALA A 4 -15.52 6.58 -14.73
C ALA A 4 -16.45 5.40 -15.10
N GLN A 5 -15.93 4.17 -15.03
CA GLN A 5 -16.72 2.96 -15.31
C GLN A 5 -17.78 2.66 -14.23
N LEU A 6 -17.61 3.20 -13.01
CA LEU A 6 -18.60 3.11 -11.94
C LEU A 6 -19.78 4.06 -12.13
N HIS A 7 -19.61 5.14 -12.91
CA HIS A 7 -20.66 6.16 -13.11
C HIS A 7 -21.70 5.73 -14.16
N GLU A 8 -21.33 4.91 -15.14
CA GLU A 8 -22.17 4.58 -16.31
C GLU A 8 -23.14 3.39 -16.10
N GLY A 9 -23.32 2.89 -14.87
CA GLY A 9 -24.32 1.84 -14.59
C GLY A 9 -24.04 0.48 -15.28
N ALA A 10 -22.81 0.25 -15.75
CA ALA A 10 -22.40 -0.87 -16.60
C ALA A 10 -22.26 -2.24 -15.89
N GLY A 11 -23.14 -2.57 -14.93
CA GLY A 11 -23.17 -3.90 -14.28
C GLY A 11 -21.94 -4.24 -13.41
N THR A 12 -21.08 -3.27 -13.12
CA THR A 12 -19.85 -3.44 -12.31
C THR A 12 -20.06 -3.17 -10.82
N SER A 13 -21.28 -2.87 -10.37
CA SER A 13 -21.62 -2.68 -8.96
C SER A 13 -21.38 -3.95 -8.13
N GLY A 14 -20.69 -3.83 -7.00
CA GLY A 14 -20.48 -4.94 -6.09
C GLY A 14 -19.33 -4.70 -5.11
N ILE A 15 -19.04 -5.74 -4.31
CA ILE A 15 -17.90 -5.72 -3.36
C ILE A 15 -16.65 -6.22 -4.08
N TYR A 16 -15.55 -5.48 -3.93
CA TYR A 16 -14.23 -5.78 -4.47
C TYR A 16 -13.17 -5.59 -3.39
N HIS A 17 -12.12 -6.40 -3.45
CA HIS A 17 -10.86 -6.04 -2.79
C HIS A 17 -10.02 -5.20 -3.75
N LEU A 18 -9.40 -4.16 -3.21
CA LEU A 18 -8.46 -3.32 -3.92
C LEU A 18 -7.30 -2.99 -2.98
N ALA A 19 -6.12 -3.51 -3.30
CA ALA A 19 -4.88 -3.29 -2.59
C ALA A 19 -3.71 -3.22 -3.59
N GLY A 20 -2.58 -2.65 -3.17
CA GLY A 20 -1.32 -2.72 -3.94
C GLY A 20 -0.95 -4.16 -4.28
N THR A 21 -0.24 -4.37 -5.38
CA THR A 21 0.19 -5.73 -5.78
C THR A 21 1.45 -6.16 -5.04
N GLY A 22 1.63 -7.49 -4.93
CA GLY A 22 2.67 -8.10 -4.10
C GLY A 22 2.22 -8.32 -2.65
N GLU A 23 3.16 -8.76 -1.81
CA GLU A 23 2.93 -9.00 -0.38
C GLU A 23 4.14 -8.56 0.45
N ALA A 24 3.88 -8.23 1.71
CA ALA A 24 4.90 -7.86 2.68
C ALA A 24 4.49 -8.27 4.09
N ASN A 25 5.48 -8.44 4.97
CA ASN A 25 5.28 -8.38 6.41
C ASN A 25 5.63 -6.97 6.91
N TRP A 26 5.24 -6.64 8.15
CA TRP A 26 5.43 -5.30 8.70
C TRP A 26 6.89 -4.85 8.73
N SER A 27 7.81 -5.73 9.10
CA SER A 27 9.24 -5.38 9.16
C SER A 27 9.87 -5.23 7.79
N GLY A 28 9.43 -5.98 6.78
CA GLY A 28 9.85 -5.85 5.38
C GLY A 28 9.35 -4.54 4.77
N PHE A 29 8.11 -4.13 5.08
CA PHE A 29 7.60 -2.82 4.68
C PHE A 29 8.39 -1.68 5.33
N ALA A 30 8.61 -1.74 6.65
CA ALA A 30 9.40 -0.75 7.37
C ALA A 30 10.85 -0.64 6.87
N ARG A 31 11.49 -1.78 6.56
CA ARG A 31 12.82 -1.80 5.94
C ARG A 31 12.83 -1.08 4.61
N HIS A 32 11.91 -1.42 3.72
CA HIS A 32 11.84 -0.79 2.40
C HIS A 32 11.67 0.73 2.50
N ILE A 33 10.84 1.22 3.41
CA ILE A 33 10.66 2.67 3.65
C ILE A 33 11.98 3.32 4.08
N LEU A 34 12.64 2.76 5.10
CA LEU A 34 13.84 3.37 5.69
C LEU A 34 15.07 3.22 4.80
N ASP A 35 15.19 2.12 4.06
CA ASP A 35 16.23 1.93 3.05
C ASP A 35 16.04 2.90 1.88
N THR A 36 14.80 3.09 1.40
CA THR A 36 14.50 4.11 0.37
C THR A 36 14.85 5.51 0.87
N SER A 37 14.42 5.86 2.09
CA SER A 37 14.74 7.15 2.70
C SER A 37 16.25 7.36 2.79
N ARG A 38 17.00 6.34 3.24
CA ARG A 38 18.47 6.37 3.31
C ARG A 38 19.10 6.62 1.95
N VAL A 39 18.68 5.92 0.90
CA VAL A 39 19.20 6.09 -0.47
C VAL A 39 18.96 7.51 -0.98
N LEU A 40 17.84 8.13 -0.59
CA LEU A 40 17.48 9.51 -0.95
C LEU A 40 18.07 10.57 -0.01
N GLY A 41 18.98 10.20 0.90
CA GLY A 41 19.63 11.13 1.84
C GLY A 41 18.74 11.56 3.02
N GLY A 42 17.62 10.88 3.25
CA GLY A 42 16.69 11.13 4.34
C GLY A 42 17.01 10.37 5.64
N PRO A 43 16.16 10.55 6.68
CA PRO A 43 16.29 9.84 7.95
C PRO A 43 16.16 8.33 7.78
N TRP A 44 16.93 7.57 8.54
CA TRP A 44 16.91 6.11 8.47
C TRP A 44 17.20 5.47 9.84
N ALA A 45 16.82 4.20 9.98
CA ALA A 45 17.13 3.37 11.13
C ALA A 45 17.24 1.89 10.72
N ARG A 46 17.97 1.10 11.51
CA ARG A 46 18.01 -0.36 11.33
C ARG A 46 16.71 -0.96 11.88
N VAL A 47 16.00 -1.73 11.05
CA VAL A 47 14.82 -2.47 11.48
C VAL A 47 15.23 -3.85 11.98
N ARG A 48 14.82 -4.19 13.20
CA ARG A 48 14.97 -5.53 13.79
C ARG A 48 13.63 -6.25 13.72
N ASP A 49 13.65 -7.49 13.25
CA ASP A 49 12.46 -8.34 13.25
C ASP A 49 12.05 -8.72 14.68
N ILE A 50 10.74 -8.84 14.91
CA ILE A 50 10.15 -9.39 16.13
C ILE A 50 9.00 -10.32 15.74
N ALA A 51 8.71 -11.31 16.57
CA ALA A 51 7.48 -12.08 16.44
C ALA A 51 6.29 -11.27 16.98
N THR A 52 5.08 -11.54 16.48
CA THR A 52 3.85 -10.90 16.99
C THR A 52 3.66 -11.12 18.49
N MET A 53 4.11 -12.25 19.03
CA MET A 53 4.04 -12.57 20.46
C MET A 53 5.00 -11.74 21.31
N ASP A 54 6.08 -11.21 20.73
CA ASP A 54 7.06 -10.39 21.44
C ASP A 54 6.50 -8.99 21.76
N TYR A 55 5.37 -8.62 21.14
CA TYR A 55 4.70 -7.33 21.38
C TYR A 55 3.17 -7.48 21.33
N PRO A 56 2.55 -7.96 22.42
CA PRO A 56 1.12 -8.25 22.44
C PRO A 56 0.29 -6.97 22.39
N THR A 57 -0.69 -6.93 21.49
CA THR A 57 -1.64 -5.82 21.34
C THR A 57 -3.03 -6.20 21.85
N LYS A 58 -3.78 -5.24 22.41
CA LYS A 58 -5.14 -5.46 22.95
C LYS A 58 -6.10 -6.13 21.95
N ALA A 59 -6.00 -5.78 20.67
CA ALA A 59 -6.81 -6.38 19.62
C ALA A 59 -6.00 -7.43 18.85
N ARG A 60 -6.62 -8.60 18.61
CA ARG A 60 -6.02 -9.68 17.82
C ARG A 60 -5.79 -9.22 16.39
N ARG A 61 -4.56 -9.36 15.89
CA ARG A 61 -4.20 -9.08 14.50
C ARG A 61 -4.24 -10.39 13.69
N PRO A 62 -4.86 -10.43 12.50
CA PRO A 62 -4.76 -11.59 11.63
C PRO A 62 -3.31 -11.85 11.22
N ALA A 63 -2.89 -13.11 11.19
CA ALA A 63 -1.56 -13.49 10.69
C ALA A 63 -1.44 -13.34 9.16
N ASN A 64 -2.57 -13.39 8.45
CA ASN A 64 -2.64 -13.21 7.01
C ASN A 64 -3.74 -12.19 6.68
N SER A 65 -3.35 -11.05 6.11
CA SER A 65 -4.26 -9.99 5.64
C SER A 65 -4.10 -9.73 4.14
N ARG A 66 -3.53 -10.68 3.39
CA ARG A 66 -3.40 -10.57 1.94
C ARG A 66 -4.77 -10.63 1.29
N LEU A 67 -5.01 -9.73 0.33
CA LEU A 67 -6.26 -9.65 -0.42
C LEU A 67 -6.00 -9.92 -1.90
N SER A 68 -6.81 -10.80 -2.50
CA SER A 68 -6.81 -10.97 -3.95
C SER A 68 -7.67 -9.88 -4.60
N SER A 69 -7.05 -9.06 -5.45
CA SER A 69 -7.74 -8.02 -6.25
C SER A 69 -8.16 -8.52 -7.64
N ALA A 70 -8.13 -9.84 -7.89
CA ALA A 70 -8.41 -10.42 -9.21
C ALA A 70 -9.81 -10.08 -9.74
N LYS A 71 -10.83 -10.04 -8.86
CA LYS A 71 -12.19 -9.63 -9.24
C LYS A 71 -12.23 -8.19 -9.74
N PHE A 72 -11.49 -7.29 -9.09
CA PHE A 72 -11.38 -5.89 -9.52
C PHE A 72 -10.67 -5.79 -10.86
N ALA A 73 -9.54 -6.48 -11.02
CA ALA A 73 -8.78 -6.49 -12.25
C ALA A 73 -9.59 -6.98 -13.45
N ALA A 74 -10.38 -8.05 -13.26
CA ALA A 74 -11.27 -8.57 -14.29
C ALA A 74 -12.42 -7.60 -14.64
N ALA A 75 -13.00 -6.94 -13.64
CA ALA A 75 -14.13 -6.03 -13.86
C ALA A 75 -13.73 -4.68 -14.50
N PHE A 76 -12.54 -4.16 -14.15
CA PHE A 76 -12.14 -2.79 -14.53
C PHE A 76 -10.91 -2.75 -15.45
N GLY A 77 -10.32 -3.89 -15.79
CA GLY A 77 -9.13 -3.95 -16.65
C GLY A 77 -7.89 -3.26 -16.05
N TRP A 78 -7.85 -3.09 -14.73
CA TRP A 78 -6.81 -2.32 -14.05
C TRP A 78 -6.30 -3.02 -12.79
N ASN A 79 -4.99 -2.93 -12.55
CA ASN A 79 -4.33 -3.43 -11.35
C ASN A 79 -3.63 -2.29 -10.62
N ALA A 80 -3.61 -2.36 -9.29
CA ALA A 80 -2.83 -1.43 -8.50
C ALA A 80 -1.33 -1.62 -8.75
N PRO A 81 -0.53 -0.55 -8.67
CA PRO A 81 0.92 -0.67 -8.77
C PRO A 81 1.49 -1.60 -7.69
N GLU A 82 2.69 -2.09 -7.95
CA GLU A 82 3.44 -2.88 -6.98
C GLU A 82 3.75 -2.01 -5.74
N TRP A 83 3.69 -2.63 -4.55
CA TRP A 83 3.72 -1.89 -3.29
C TRP A 83 5.03 -1.14 -3.06
N ARG A 84 6.19 -1.69 -3.46
CA ARG A 84 7.50 -1.02 -3.31
C ARG A 84 7.57 0.23 -4.16
N GLN A 85 7.12 0.17 -5.41
CA GLN A 85 7.08 1.34 -6.31
C GLN A 85 6.19 2.46 -5.75
N SER A 86 4.99 2.11 -5.27
CA SER A 86 4.09 3.07 -4.63
C SER A 86 4.71 3.70 -3.38
N THR A 87 5.42 2.88 -2.58
CA THR A 87 6.09 3.33 -1.36
C THR A 87 7.21 4.31 -1.66
N GLU A 88 8.04 4.02 -2.67
CA GLU A 88 9.16 4.87 -3.08
C GLU A 88 8.69 6.26 -3.53
N ALA A 89 7.59 6.31 -4.29
CA ALA A 89 6.99 7.57 -4.71
C ALA A 89 6.56 8.42 -3.51
N VAL A 90 5.94 7.80 -2.49
CA VAL A 90 5.53 8.49 -1.26
C VAL A 90 6.73 8.97 -0.45
N VAL A 91 7.76 8.14 -0.27
CA VAL A 91 8.99 8.52 0.48
C VAL A 91 9.66 9.72 -0.19
N ARG A 92 9.82 9.70 -1.52
CA ARG A 92 10.37 10.83 -2.27
C ARG A 92 9.57 12.10 -2.03
N ARG A 93 8.24 12.02 -2.09
CA ARG A 93 7.35 13.17 -1.87
C ARG A 93 7.48 13.76 -0.46
N LEU A 94 7.56 12.90 0.56
CA LEU A 94 7.74 13.33 1.94
C LEU A 94 9.09 14.04 2.15
N LEU A 95 10.16 13.56 1.52
CA LEU A 95 11.49 14.18 1.60
C LEU A 95 11.58 15.50 0.84
N ALA A 96 10.85 15.63 -0.28
CA ALA A 96 10.74 16.87 -1.03
C ALA A 96 9.95 17.97 -0.29
N GLY A 97 9.33 17.65 0.85
CA GLY A 97 8.50 18.58 1.60
C GLY A 97 7.22 18.99 0.86
N GLU A 98 6.79 18.21 -0.14
CA GLU A 98 5.62 18.54 -0.94
C GLU A 98 4.35 18.48 -0.07
N PRO A 99 3.51 19.53 -0.10
CA PRO A 99 2.28 19.57 0.68
C PRO A 99 1.37 18.41 0.31
N LYS A 100 0.51 18.02 1.26
CA LYS A 100 -0.52 17.01 1.03
C LYS A 100 -1.42 17.48 -0.11
N GLN A 101 -1.21 16.99 -1.34
CA GLN A 101 -2.15 17.24 -2.43
C GLN A 101 -3.54 16.83 -1.94
N ALA A 102 -4.42 17.82 -1.76
CA ALA A 102 -5.82 17.56 -1.55
C ALA A 102 -6.30 16.81 -2.78
N LEU A 103 -6.93 15.65 -2.60
CA LEU A 103 -7.65 14.97 -3.67
C LEU A 103 -8.74 15.94 -4.13
N THR A 104 -8.50 16.69 -5.20
CA THR A 104 -9.56 17.31 -5.97
C THR A 104 -10.32 16.18 -6.63
N ALA A 105 -11.55 15.97 -6.13
CA ALA A 105 -12.55 15.09 -6.71
C ALA A 105 -13.03 15.62 -8.07
#